data_AF-D6TEJ3-F1
#
_entry.id   AF-D6TEJ3-F1
#
_cell.length_a   1.000
_cell.length_b   1.000
_cell.length_c   1.000
_cell.angle_alpha   90.00
_cell.angle_beta   90.00
_cell.angle_gamma   90.00
#
_symmetry.space_group_name_H-M   'P 1'
#
loop_
_entity.id
_entity.type
_entity.pdbx_description
1 polymer ?
#
loop_
_entity_poly.entity_id
_entity_poly.type
_entity_poly.pdbx_seq_one_letter_code
_entity_poly.pdbx_strand_id
1 'polypeptide(L)'
;MIRAGILVVKETGQKTTIQGEEHRYVRCVLADETNPERRFECRVLDVDDVGVNIGEPIQLQVQKVVTDRRSGVVRFDCTLLPPGE
;
A
#
# COMPACT_ATOMS: atom_id res chain seq x y z
N MET A 1 6.56 10.82 -3.21
CA MET A 1 5.20 11.03 -3.73
C MET A 1 4.24 10.43 -2.71
N ILE A 2 3.17 11.13 -2.35
CA ILE A 2 2.18 10.62 -1.39
C ILE A 2 1.00 10.00 -2.16
N ARG A 3 0.52 8.85 -1.69
CA ARG A 3 -0.76 8.27 -2.09
C ARG A 3 -1.70 8.32 -0.89
N ALA A 4 -2.80 9.05 -1.04
CA ALA A 4 -3.85 9.14 -0.04
C ALA A 4 -5.13 8.49 -0.57
N GLY A 5 -5.95 7.97 0.33
CA GLY A 5 -7.25 7.42 0.01
C GLY A 5 -7.88 6.69 1.19
N ILE A 6 -9.05 6.11 0.95
CA ILE A 6 -9.76 5.30 1.94
C ILE A 6 -9.25 3.86 1.86
N LEU A 7 -8.83 3.30 2.99
CA LEU A 7 -8.38 1.92 3.07
C LEU A 7 -9.57 0.98 2.86
N VAL A 8 -9.58 0.19 1.79
CA VAL A 8 -10.68 -0.74 1.48
C VAL A 8 -10.29 -2.20 1.64
N VAL A 9 -9.00 -2.52 1.53
CA VAL A 9 -8.46 -3.87 1.79
C VAL A 9 -7.22 -3.72 2.65
N LYS A 10 -7.08 -4.60 3.64
CA LYS A 10 -5.91 -4.70 4.53
C LYS A 10 -5.63 -6.18 4.79
N GLU A 11 -4.51 -6.67 4.30
CA GLU A 11 -4.05 -8.05 4.52
C GLU A 11 -2.66 -8.03 5.13
N THR A 12 -2.53 -8.49 6.37
CA THR A 12 -1.28 -8.54 7.13
C THR A 12 -0.56 -9.88 6.94
N GLY A 13 0.66 -10.00 7.49
CA GLY A 13 1.44 -11.24 7.48
C GLY A 13 1.99 -11.65 6.11
N GLN A 14 1.95 -10.75 5.12
CA GLN A 14 2.44 -11.04 3.78
C GLN A 14 3.97 -10.95 3.73
N LYS A 15 4.57 -11.69 2.79
CA LYS A 15 6.02 -11.74 2.58
C LYS A 15 6.37 -11.64 1.11
N THR A 16 7.46 -10.96 0.80
CA THR A 16 7.99 -10.82 -0.55
C THR A 16 9.50 -10.88 -0.52
N THR A 17 10.12 -11.25 -1.64
CA THR A 17 11.56 -11.07 -1.82
C THR A 17 11.82 -9.87 -2.73
N ILE A 18 12.68 -8.95 -2.30
CA ILE A 18 13.11 -7.78 -3.08
C ILE A 18 14.64 -7.77 -3.05
N GLN A 19 15.27 -7.78 -4.22
CA GLN A 19 16.74 -7.77 -4.35
C GLN A 19 17.47 -8.88 -3.56
N GLY A 20 16.80 -10.01 -3.31
CA GLY A 20 17.36 -11.15 -2.56
C GLY A 20 17.10 -11.11 -1.05
N GLU A 21 16.46 -10.05 -0.53
CA GLU A 21 16.07 -9.93 0.87
C GLU A 21 14.57 -10.21 1.06
N GLU A 22 14.20 -10.91 2.14
CA GLU A 22 12.80 -11.13 2.52
C GLU A 22 12.28 -9.93 3.29
N HIS A 23 11.21 -9.33 2.79
CA HIS A 23 10.49 -8.25 3.43
C HIS A 23 9.08 -8.71 3.81
N ARG A 24 8.68 -8.39 5.05
CA ARG A 24 7.28 -8.45 5.45
C ARG A 24 6.54 -7.25 4.88
N TYR A 25 5.25 -7.40 4.63
CA TYR A 25 4.44 -6.29 4.18
C TYR A 25 2.96 -6.44 4.53
N VAL A 26 2.26 -5.32 4.47
CA VAL A 26 0.79 -5.26 4.47
C VAL A 26 0.31 -4.94 3.06
N ARG A 27 -0.56 -5.78 2.50
CA ARG A 27 -1.26 -5.46 1.25
C ARG A 27 -2.42 -4.52 1.58
N CYS A 28 -2.42 -3.38 0.90
CA CYS A 28 -3.49 -2.40 1.01
C CYS A 28 -4.11 -2.17 -0.36
N VAL A 29 -5.43 -1.99 -0.41
CA VAL A 29 -6.08 -1.35 -1.55
C VAL A 29 -6.68 -0.06 -1.05
N LEU A 30 -6.38 1.04 -1.74
CA LEU A 30 -6.92 2.36 -1.44
C LEU A 30 -7.94 2.75 -2.51
N ALA A 31 -9.12 3.22 -2.09
CA ALA A 31 -10.06 3.91 -2.97
C ALA A 31 -9.74 5.41 -3.00
N ASP A 32 -9.76 6.00 -4.19
CA ASP A 32 -9.64 7.45 -4.36
C ASP A 32 -10.83 8.17 -3.71
N GLU A 33 -10.58 9.24 -2.97
CA GLU A 33 -11.64 10.00 -2.27
C GLU A 33 -12.59 10.71 -3.24
N THR A 34 -12.10 11.10 -4.42
CA THR A 34 -12.89 11.80 -5.44
C THR A 34 -13.55 10.85 -6.42
N ASN A 35 -13.00 9.65 -6.59
CA ASN A 35 -13.55 8.60 -7.46
C ASN A 35 -13.34 7.21 -6.83
N PRO A 36 -14.27 6.72 -6.00
CA PRO A 36 -14.11 5.44 -5.29
C PRO A 36 -13.99 4.20 -6.19
N GLU A 37 -14.39 4.28 -7.46
CA GLU A 37 -14.17 3.19 -8.44
C GLU A 37 -12.68 3.06 -8.80
N ARG A 38 -11.92 4.15 -8.69
CA ARG A 38 -10.48 4.14 -8.88
C ARG A 38 -9.80 3.58 -7.63
N ARG A 39 -9.25 2.38 -7.79
CA ARG A 39 -8.52 1.67 -6.73
C ARG A 39 -7.02 1.62 -7.00
N PHE A 40 -6.24 1.70 -5.94
CA PHE A 40 -4.78 1.62 -5.98
C PHE A 40 -4.30 0.44 -5.15
N GLU A 41 -3.57 -0.47 -5.78
CA GLU A 41 -2.89 -1.57 -5.10
C GLU A 41 -1.60 -1.05 -4.47
N CYS A 42 -1.50 -1.18 -3.16
CA CYS A 42 -0.37 -0.72 -2.36
C CYS A 42 0.22 -1.87 -1.55
N ARG A 43 1.53 -1.84 -1.39
CA ARG A 43 2.28 -2.74 -0.52
C ARG A 43 3.10 -1.90 0.43
N VAL A 44 2.75 -1.92 1.71
CA VAL A 44 3.51 -1.20 2.75
C VAL A 44 4.58 -2.13 3.29
N LEU A 45 5.83 -1.84 2.97
CA LEU A 45 6.97 -2.70 3.30
C LEU A 45 7.41 -2.54 4.75
N ASP A 46 8.00 -3.60 5.29
CA ASP A 46 8.71 -3.66 6.57
C ASP A 46 7.86 -3.28 7.79
N VAL A 47 6.55 -3.51 7.68
CA VAL A 47 5.57 -3.33 8.76
C VAL A 47 4.69 -4.57 8.89
N ASP A 48 4.29 -4.88 10.12
CA ASP A 48 3.34 -5.96 10.42
C ASP A 48 1.88 -5.49 10.31
N ASP A 49 1.63 -4.20 10.55
CA ASP A 49 0.33 -3.55 10.45
C ASP A 49 0.50 -2.07 10.05
N VAL A 50 -0.55 -1.46 9.48
CA VAL A 50 -0.56 -0.05 9.06
C VAL A 50 -1.23 0.90 10.07
N GLY A 51 -1.75 0.39 11.19
CA GLY A 51 -2.36 1.16 12.27
C GLY A 51 -3.73 1.78 11.94
N VAL A 52 -4.22 1.59 10.72
CA VAL A 52 -5.49 2.14 10.22
C VAL A 52 -6.49 1.01 9.94
N ASN A 53 -7.78 1.26 10.18
CA ASN A 53 -8.86 0.31 9.91
C ASN A 53 -9.41 0.47 8.49
N ILE A 54 -10.09 -0.58 8.01
CA ILE A 54 -10.83 -0.49 6.74
C ILE A 54 -11.95 0.55 6.89
N GLY A 55 -12.09 1.42 5.89
CA GLY A 55 -13.03 2.55 5.88
C GLY A 55 -12.42 3.87 6.35
N GLU A 56 -11.21 3.85 6.90
CA GLU A 56 -10.52 5.06 7.38
C GLU A 56 -9.55 5.63 6.31
N PRO A 57 -9.30 6.94 6.34
CA PRO A 57 -8.31 7.56 5.46
C PRO A 57 -6.89 7.16 5.88
N ILE A 58 -6.03 6.93 4.89
CA ILE A 58 -4.62 6.63 5.09
C ILE A 58 -3.77 7.39 4.07
N GLN A 59 -2.57 7.79 4.49
CA GLN A 59 -1.56 8.38 3.61
C GLN A 59 -0.31 7.50 3.61
N LEU A 60 0.17 7.17 2.41
CA LEU A 60 1.32 6.31 2.20
C LEU A 60 2.38 7.05 1.38
N GLN A 61 3.64 6.94 1.78
CA GLN A 61 4.75 7.44 0.99
C GLN A 61 5.15 6.39 -0.06
N VAL A 62 4.93 6.69 -1.33
CA VAL A 62 5.34 5.83 -2.44
C VAL A 62 6.86 5.87 -2.59
N GLN A 63 7.48 4.70 -2.49
CA GLN A 63 8.90 4.48 -2.74
C GLN A 63 9.15 4.06 -4.18
N LYS A 64 8.30 3.17 -4.71
CA LYS A 64 8.46 2.63 -6.06
C LYS A 64 7.13 2.28 -6.71
N VAL A 65 7.03 2.52 -8.01
CA VAL A 65 5.93 2.02 -8.85
C VAL A 65 6.37 0.72 -9.51
N VAL A 66 5.59 -0.34 -9.33
CA VAL A 66 5.83 -1.66 -9.88
C VAL A 66 4.70 -2.02 -10.82
N THR A 67 5.01 -2.17 -12.09
CA THR A 67 4.06 -2.68 -13.08
C THR A 67 4.33 -4.15 -13.30
N ASP A 68 3.37 -5.00 -12.92
CA ASP A 68 3.40 -6.41 -13.30
C ASP A 68 2.92 -6.52 -14.75
N ARG A 69 3.86 -6.83 -15.65
CA ARG A 69 3.59 -6.97 -17.09
C ARG A 69 2.71 -8.17 -17.43
N ARG A 70 2.62 -9.18 -16.55
CA ARG A 70 1.79 -10.37 -16.80
C ARG A 70 0.33 -10.12 -16.47
N SER A 71 0.06 -9.43 -15.36
CA SER A 71 -1.31 -9.12 -14.92
C SER A 71 -1.80 -7.75 -15.41
N GLY A 72 -0.89 -6.89 -15.89
CA GLY A 72 -1.20 -5.49 -16.23
C GLY A 72 -1.42 -4.61 -15.00
N VAL A 73 -1.26 -5.14 -13.79
CA VAL A 73 -1.53 -4.44 -12.54
C VAL A 73 -0.38 -3.48 -12.22
N VAL A 74 -0.74 -2.24 -11.88
CA VAL A 74 0.17 -1.26 -11.30
C VAL A 74 0.03 -1.30 -9.79
N ARG A 75 1.13 -1.63 -9.10
CA ARG A 75 1.24 -1.63 -7.63
C ARG A 75 2.23 -0.58 -7.17
N PHE A 76 1.97 0.00 -6.01
CA PHE A 76 2.87 0.94 -5.35
C PHE A 76 3.52 0.26 -4.15
N ASP A 77 4.85 0.20 -4.13
CA ASP A 77 5.60 -0.14 -2.92
C ASP A 77 5.77 1.15 -2.10
N CYS A 78 5.34 1.09 -0.84
CA CYS A 78 5.18 2.24 0.03
C CYS A 78 5.83 2.01 1.39
N THR A 79 6.09 3.10 2.09
CA THR A 79 6.33 3.13 3.54
C THR A 79 5.18 3.84 4.23
N LEU A 80 4.91 3.47 5.49
CA LEU A 80 3.97 4.22 6.32
C LEU A 80 4.53 5.62 6.54
N LEU A 81 3.69 6.65 6.42
CA LEU A 81 4.05 7.96 6.95
C LEU A 81 3.88 7.90 8.47
N PRO A 82 4.81 8.48 9.26
CA PRO A 82 4.55 8.67 10.67
C PRO A 82 3.28 9.53 10.84
N PRO A 83 2.41 9.24 11.83
CA PRO A 83 1.38 10.19 12.20
C PRO A 83 2.08 11.51 12.54
N GLY A 84 1.63 12.61 11.94
CA GLY A 84 2.27 13.92 12.11
C GLY A 84 2.40 14.29 13.58
N GLU A 85 3.59 14.71 14.00
CA GLU A 85 3.81 15.49 15.21
C GLU A 85 3.07 16.84 15.15
#